data_AF-A0ABD3MC16-F1
#
_entry.id   AF-A0ABD3MC16-F1
#
_cell.length_a   1.000
_cell.length_b   1.000
_cell.length_c   1.000
_cell.angle_alpha   90.00
_cell.angle_beta   90.00
_cell.angle_gamma   90.00
#
_symmetry.space_group_name_H-M   'P 1'
#
loop_
_entity.id
_entity.type
_entity.pdbx_description
1 polymer ?
#
loop_
_entity_poly.entity_id
_entity_poly.type
_entity_poly.pdbx_seq_one_letter_code
_entity_poly.pdbx_strand_id
1 'polypeptide(L)' 'MRNFNWGQKAKGRRTVGTGRMRYMKTLTRRFKNGFREGTQAKKMIPSKE' A
#
# COMPACT_ATOMS: atom_id res chain seq x y z
N MET A 1 3.27 3.00 22.69
CA MET A 1 2.68 1.65 22.84
C MET A 1 3.66 0.81 23.64
N ARG A 2 3.24 0.16 24.73
CA ARG A 2 4.12 -0.67 25.55
C ARG A 2 4.50 -1.95 24.79
N ASN A 3 5.78 -2.17 24.56
CA ASN A 3 6.30 -3.33 23.82
C ASN A 3 7.47 -3.95 24.58
N PHE A 4 7.58 -5.28 24.53
CA PHE A 4 8.67 -6.04 25.16
C PHE A 4 9.15 -7.18 24.28
N ASN A 5 10.41 -7.59 24.49
CA ASN A 5 11.04 -8.58 23.62
C ASN A 5 10.77 -10.05 23.97
N TRP A 6 10.30 -10.33 25.18
CA TRP A 6 10.10 -11.67 25.71
C TRP A 6 8.84 -12.38 25.19
N GLY A 7 7.81 -11.65 24.72
CA GLY A 7 6.55 -12.23 24.27
C GLY A 7 6.36 -12.23 22.75
N GLN A 8 6.81 -13.29 22.05
CA GLN A 8 6.70 -13.41 20.58
C GLN A 8 5.25 -13.29 20.07
N LYS A 9 4.28 -13.94 20.74
CA LYS A 9 2.85 -13.86 20.39
C LYS A 9 2.27 -12.45 20.52
N ALA A 10 2.70 -11.72 21.55
CA ALA A 10 2.26 -10.35 21.79
C ALA A 10 2.82 -9.38 20.75
N LYS A 11 4.04 -9.62 20.25
CA LYS A 11 4.61 -8.91 19.10
C LYS A 11 3.78 -9.18 17.86
N GLY A 12 3.57 -10.47 17.53
CA GLY A 12 2.83 -10.92 16.35
C GLY A 12 1.50 -10.19 16.15
N ARG A 13 0.68 -10.10 17.21
CA ARG A 13 -0.63 -9.43 17.18
C ARG A 13 -0.56 -7.94 16.83
N ARG A 14 0.53 -7.26 17.18
CA ARG A 14 0.69 -5.80 17.02
C ARG A 14 1.56 -5.39 15.85
N THR A 15 2.20 -6.34 15.15
CA THR A 15 3.09 -6.00 14.03
C THR A 15 2.35 -5.31 12.90
N VAL A 16 3.09 -4.58 12.05
CA VAL A 16 2.54 -4.01 10.82
C VAL A 16 1.96 -5.11 9.93
N GLY A 17 0.81 -4.84 9.31
CA GLY A 17 0.16 -5.80 8.41
C GLY A 17 -0.90 -6.71 9.05
N THR A 18 -1.02 -6.77 10.38
CA THR A 18 -2.14 -7.50 11.02
C THR A 18 -3.47 -6.76 10.93
N GLY A 19 -3.43 -5.44 10.83
CA GLY A 19 -4.60 -4.57 10.69
C GLY A 19 -4.74 -3.95 9.30
N ARG A 20 -5.77 -3.11 9.13
CA ARG A 20 -6.02 -2.42 7.86
C ARG A 20 -4.96 -1.34 7.59
N MET A 21 -4.08 -1.61 6.63
CA MET A 21 -3.08 -0.64 6.17
C MET A 21 -3.67 0.31 5.11
N ARG A 22 -4.29 1.42 5.53
CA ARG A 22 -4.88 2.40 4.59
C ARG A 22 -3.87 2.96 3.59
N TYR A 23 -2.67 3.29 4.06
CA TYR A 23 -1.61 3.86 3.22
C TYR A 23 -0.77 2.79 2.53
N MET A 24 -0.11 1.92 3.31
CA MET A 24 0.87 0.97 2.78
C MET A 24 0.30 -0.02 1.76
N LYS A 25 -0.99 -0.39 1.85
CA LYS A 25 -1.63 -1.28 0.88
C LYS A 25 -1.47 -0.80 -0.57
N THR A 26 -1.45 0.51 -0.79
CA THR A 26 -1.38 1.09 -2.14
C THR A 26 0.03 1.42 -2.59
N LEU A 27 1.01 1.39 -1.68
CA LEU A 27 2.39 1.82 -1.96
C LEU A 27 3.05 1.00 -3.06
N THR A 28 2.95 -0.34 -3.02
CA THR A 28 3.58 -1.20 -4.04
C THR A 28 3.11 -0.86 -5.46
N ARG A 29 1.81 -0.57 -5.60
CA ARG A 29 1.22 -0.14 -6.88
C ARG A 29 1.68 1.27 -7.26
N ARG A 30 1.70 2.21 -6.32
CA ARG A 30 2.21 3.57 -6.56
C ARG A 30 3.68 3.56 -6.97
N PHE A 31 4.49 2.71 -6.34
CA PHE A 31 5.91 2.53 -6.65
C PHE A 31 6.09 2.03 -8.09
N LYS A 32 5.38 0.98 -8.50
CA LYS A 32 5.39 0.49 -9.90
C LYS A 32 4.98 1.59 -10.89
N ASN A 33 4.05 2.46 -10.48
CA ASN A 33 3.56 3.56 -11.29
C ASN A 33 4.42 4.83 -11.19
N GLY A 34 5.57 4.80 -10.51
CA GLY A 34 6.50 5.93 -10.41
C GLY A 34 5.98 7.11 -9.57
N PHE A 35 5.10 6.86 -8.59
CA PHE A 35 4.53 7.90 -7.72
C PHE A 35 3.92 9.10 -8.45
N ARG A 36 3.24 8.83 -9.57
CA ARG A 36 2.54 9.86 -10.36
C ARG A 36 1.56 10.65 -9.50
N GLU A 37 1.64 11.96 -9.60
CA GLU A 37 0.73 12.93 -8.98
C GLU A 37 0.14 13.82 -10.09
N GLY A 38 -1.12 14.27 -9.94
CA GLY A 38 -1.75 15.22 -10.87
C GLY A 38 -2.06 14.71 -12.29
N THR A 39 -1.91 13.41 -12.57
CA THR A 39 -2.20 12.85 -13.91
C THR A 39 -3.59 12.20 -14.00
N GLN A 40 -4.29 12.41 -15.11
CA GLN A 40 -5.52 11.69 -15.43
C GLN A 40 -5.25 10.56 -16.44
N ALA A 41 -5.94 9.43 -16.30
CA ALA A 41 -5.87 8.36 -17.29
C ALA A 41 -6.57 8.81 -18.59
N LYS A 42 -5.89 8.68 -19.73
CA LYS A 42 -6.48 8.98 -21.04
C LYS A 42 -7.48 7.89 -21.41
N LYS A 43 -8.64 8.28 -21.95
CA LYS A 43 -9.59 7.34 -22.57
C LYS A 43 -8.95 6.75 -23.82
N MET A 44 -8.85 5.43 -23.90
CA MET A 44 -8.42 4.73 -25.12
C MET A 44 -9.63 4.65 -26.06
N ILE A 45 -9.57 5.38 -27.18
CA ILE A 45 -10.55 5.30 -28.26
C ILE A 45 -9.86 4.53 -29.39
N PRO A 46 -10.49 3.49 -29.98
CA PRO A 46 -9.92 2.82 -31.15
C PRO A 46 -9.73 3.84 -32.28
N SER A 47 -8.58 3.78 -32.96
CA SER A 47 -8.34 4.58 -34.16
C SER A 47 -9.35 4.18 -35.23
N LYS A 48 -10.02 5.17 -35.81
CA LYS A 48 -10.80 4.95 -37.03
C LYS A 48 -9.77 4.71 -38.15
N GLU A 49 -9.95 3.63 -38.90
CA GLU A 49 -9.21 3.38 -40.14
C GLU A 49 -9.31 4.59 -41.09
#